data_AF-A0A7C2WNI6-F1
#
_entry.id   AF-A0A7C2WNI6-F1
#
_cell.length_a   1.000
_cell.length_b   1.000
_cell.length_c   1.000
_cell.angle_alpha   90.00
_cell.angle_beta   90.00
_cell.angle_gamma   90.00
#
_symmetry.space_group_name_H-M   'P 1'
#
loop_
_entity.id
_entity.type
_entity.pdbx_description
1 polymer ?
#
loop_
_entity_poly.entity_id
_entity_poly.type
_entity_poly.pdbx_seq_one_letter_code
_entity_poly.pdbx_strand_id
1 'polypeptide(L)' 'MLDYKHKLNGFAVEYLNPRRTSSLCSRCGGKTAPMEKNCPICGFDRDVNACVNLLKMLGGSGSPESLSMSVMKLGCQGLK' A
#
# COMPACT_ATOMS: atom_id res chain seq x y z
N MET A 1 10.44 -10.54 -8.59
CA MET A 1 9.62 -10.64 -9.83
C MET A 1 8.87 -9.34 -10.14
N LEU A 2 8.38 -8.60 -9.14
CA LEU A 2 7.69 -7.32 -9.35
C LEU A 2 8.62 -6.22 -9.90
N ASP A 3 9.83 -6.09 -9.34
CA ASP A 3 10.82 -5.10 -9.78
C ASP A 3 11.12 -5.13 -11.28
N TYR A 4 11.37 -6.33 -11.81
CA TYR A 4 11.68 -6.52 -13.22
C TYR A 4 10.52 -6.04 -14.10
N LYS A 5 9.28 -6.43 -13.77
CA LYS A 5 8.09 -6.06 -14.54
C LYS A 5 7.82 -4.56 -14.48
N HIS A 6 8.01 -3.93 -13.32
CA HIS A 6 7.88 -2.47 -13.20
C HIS A 6 8.93 -1.73 -14.02
N LYS A 7 10.20 -2.17 -13.95
CA LYS A 7 11.29 -1.59 -14.76
C LYS A 7 11.03 -1.73 -16.26
N LEU A 8 10.54 -2.88 -16.72
CA LEU A 8 10.15 -3.07 -18.13
C LEU A 8 9.06 -2.10 -18.58
N ASN A 9 8.12 -1.78 -17.70
CA ASN A 9 7.01 -0.87 -18.00
C ASN A 9 7.34 0.60 -17.67
N GLY A 10 8.59 0.92 -17.33
CA GLY A 10 9.02 2.30 -17.03
C GLY A 10 8.57 2.85 -15.67
N PHE A 11 8.12 2.00 -14.74
CA PHE A 11 7.73 2.43 -13.40
C PHE A 11 8.91 2.41 -12.42
N ALA A 12 9.01 3.46 -11.60
CA ALA A 12 9.93 3.51 -10.47
C ALA A 12 9.43 2.58 -9.34
N VAL A 13 10.37 1.87 -8.70
CA VAL A 13 10.10 1.03 -7.52
C VAL A 13 10.93 1.58 -6.37
N GLU A 14 10.24 1.94 -5.28
CA GLU A 14 10.87 2.40 -4.06
C GLU A 14 10.69 1.36 -2.94
N TYR A 15 11.79 1.03 -2.27
CA TYR A 15 11.81 0.12 -1.14
C TYR A 15 11.68 0.91 0.16
N LEU A 16 10.70 0.52 0.98
CA LEU A 16 10.40 1.18 2.24
C LEU A 16 10.71 0.29 3.44
N ASN A 17 10.97 0.91 4.59
CA ASN A 17 11.14 0.19 5.84
C ASN A 17 9.76 -0.31 6.34
N PRO A 18 9.52 -1.63 6.45
CA PRO A 18 8.21 -2.17 6.82
C PRO A 18 7.93 -2.09 8.34
N ARG A 19 8.81 -1.49 9.14
CA ARG A 19 8.68 -1.45 10.59
C ARG A 19 7.38 -0.74 11.00
N ARG A 20 6.54 -1.45 11.77
CA ARG A 20 5.26 -0.99 12.35
C ARG A 20 4.13 -0.72 11.35
N THR A 21 4.25 -1.14 10.09
CA THR A 21 3.20 -0.89 9.08
C THR A 21 1.94 -1.72 9.34
N SER A 22 2.05 -2.98 9.76
CA SER A 22 0.90 -3.85 10.06
C SER A 22 0.47 -3.82 11.53
N SER A 23 1.37 -3.45 12.44
CA SER A 23 1.11 -3.46 13.88
C SER A 23 0.51 -2.17 14.42
N LEU A 24 0.69 -1.02 13.75
CA LEU A 24 0.08 0.25 14.16
C LEU A 24 -1.11 0.58 13.26
N CYS A 25 -2.29 0.74 13.84
CA CYS A 25 -3.50 1.07 13.10
C CYS A 25 -3.45 2.53 12.62
N SER A 26 -3.50 2.71 11.31
CA SER A 26 -3.50 4.00 10.61
C SER A 26 -4.79 4.81 10.82
N ARG A 27 -5.86 4.18 11.32
CA ARG A 27 -7.18 4.77 11.57
C ARG A 27 -7.36 5.24 13.01
N CYS A 28 -6.99 4.41 13.99
CA CYS A 28 -7.21 4.71 15.42
C CYS A 28 -5.93 4.78 16.28
N GLY A 29 -4.76 4.48 15.72
CA GLY A 29 -3.49 4.43 16.47
C GLY A 29 -3.30 3.20 17.36
N GLY A 30 -4.28 2.29 17.39
CA GLY A 30 -4.21 1.05 18.15
C GLY A 30 -3.09 0.11 17.70
N LYS A 31 -2.62 -0.75 18.60
CA LYS A 31 -1.68 -1.83 18.27
C LYS A 31 -2.44 -3.10 17.92
N THR A 32 -1.99 -3.80 16.88
CA THR A 32 -2.56 -5.07 16.44
C THR A 32 -1.51 -6.17 16.65
N ALA A 33 -1.87 -7.24 17.36
CA ALA A 33 -0.95 -8.31 17.77
C ALA A 33 -0.71 -9.32 16.64
N PRO A 34 0.48 -9.90 16.43
CA PRO A 34 0.85 -10.65 15.20
C PRO A 34 -0.14 -11.70 14.66
N MET A 35 -1.03 -12.29 15.46
CA MET A 35 -2.05 -13.25 15.01
C MET A 35 -3.43 -12.65 14.65
N GLU A 36 -3.70 -11.39 15.02
CA GLU A 36 -5.00 -10.76 14.79
C GLU A 36 -5.17 -10.27 13.33
N LYS A 37 -6.28 -10.60 12.67
CA LYS A 37 -6.52 -10.10 11.29
C LYS A 37 -7.00 -8.65 11.23
N ASN A 38 -7.64 -8.18 12.30
CA ASN A 38 -8.28 -6.88 12.35
C ASN A 38 -7.83 -6.13 13.60
N CYS A 39 -7.84 -4.79 13.53
CA CYS A 39 -7.61 -3.95 14.69
C CYS A 39 -8.66 -4.25 15.77
N PRO A 40 -8.27 -4.61 17.02
CA PRO A 40 -9.23 -4.94 18.08
C PRO A 40 -10.06 -3.73 18.53
N ILE A 41 -9.63 -2.51 18.19
CA ILE A 41 -10.29 -1.26 18.60
C ILE A 41 -11.34 -0.81 17.57
N CYS A 42 -10.99 -0.83 16.27
CA CYS A 42 -11.84 -0.24 15.23
C CYS A 42 -12.21 -1.21 14.09
N GLY A 43 -11.82 -2.47 14.19
CA GLY A 43 -12.11 -3.52 13.22
C GLY A 43 -11.38 -3.41 11.88
N PHE A 44 -10.50 -2.42 11.71
CA PHE A 44 -9.81 -2.18 10.44
C PHE A 44 -8.89 -3.34 10.05
N ASP A 45 -8.96 -3.76 8.78
CA ASP A 45 -8.19 -4.89 8.25
C ASP A 45 -6.68 -4.62 8.30
N ARG A 46 -5.91 -5.59 8.78
CA ARG A 46 -4.45 -5.46 8.95
C ARG A 46 -3.70 -5.28 7.63
N ASP A 47 -4.08 -6.01 6.60
CA ASP A 47 -3.33 -6.05 5.36
C ASP A 47 -3.58 -4.75 4.59
N VAL A 48 -4.83 -4.29 4.56
CA VAL A 48 -5.18 -2.95 4.06
C VAL A 48 -4.46 -1.87 4.88
N ASN A 49 -4.38 -2.02 6.20
CA ASN A 49 -3.65 -1.10 7.07
C ASN A 49 -2.16 -1.00 6.74
N ALA A 50 -1.51 -2.12 6.44
CA ALA A 50 -0.10 -2.14 6.05
C ALA A 50 0.13 -1.37 4.74
N CYS A 51 -0.73 -1.55 3.74
CA CYS A 51 -0.68 -0.81 2.48
C CYS A 51 -0.85 0.71 2.69
N VAL A 52 -1.84 1.11 3.50
CA VAL A 52 -2.08 2.53 3.81
C VAL A 52 -0.90 3.15 4.55
N ASN A 53 -0.30 2.44 5.51
CA ASN A 53 0.87 2.96 6.24
C ASN A 53 2.09 3.12 5.32
N LEU A 54 2.35 2.16 4.41
CA LEU A 54 3.40 2.30 3.41
C LEU A 54 3.15 3.50 2.49
N LEU A 55 1.90 3.71 2.06
CA LEU A 55 1.53 4.87 1.24
C LEU A 55 1.74 6.20 1.99
N LYS A 56 1.38 6.25 3.28
CA LYS A 56 1.63 7.43 4.13
C LYS A 56 3.11 7.74 4.30
N MET A 57 3.98 6.72 4.32
CA MET A 57 5.44 6.92 4.38
C MET A 57 5.99 7.61 3.12
N LEU A 58 5.32 7.45 1.97
CA LEU A 58 5.63 8.15 0.72
C LEU A 58 5.03 9.56 0.65
N GLY A 59 4.35 10.02 1.71
CA GLY A 59 3.63 11.30 1.72
C GLY A 59 2.25 11.24 1.05
N GLY A 60 1.75 10.06 0.71
CA GLY A 60 0.39 9.89 0.18
C GLY A 60 -0.67 10.11 1.27
N SER A 61 -1.66 10.96 1.00
CA SER A 61 -2.72 11.35 1.93
C SER A 61 -4.13 10.88 1.49
N GLY A 62 -4.22 9.71 0.85
CA GLY A 62 -5.49 9.13 0.37
C GLY A 62 -5.68 7.68 0.78
N SER A 63 -6.92 7.20 0.76
CA SER A 63 -7.19 5.77 0.63
C SER A 63 -6.60 5.28 -0.69
N PRO A 64 -5.99 4.08 -0.77
CA PRO A 64 -5.65 3.51 -2.07
C PRO A 64 -6.95 3.35 -2.84
N GLU A 65 -7.24 4.29 -3.74
CA GLU A 65 -8.32 4.11 -4.70
C GLU A 65 -7.96 2.87 -5.50
N SER A 66 -8.94 1.97 -5.69
CA SER A 66 -8.79 0.99 -6.75
C SER A 66 -8.60 1.79 -8.02
N LEU A 67 -7.35 1.87 -8.51
CA LEU A 67 -7.05 2.50 -9.78
C LEU A 67 -8.06 1.95 -10.78
N SER A 68 -8.90 2.82 -11.34
CA SER A 68 -9.83 2.38 -12.37
C SER A 68 -9.01 1.68 -13.45
N MET A 69 -9.55 0.59 -14.01
CA MET A 69 -8.86 -0.21 -15.04
C MET A 69 -8.29 0.65 -16.18
N SER A 70 -8.91 1.81 -16.45
CA SER A 70 -8.44 2.83 -17.40
C SER A 70 -7.08 3.44 -17.02
N VAL A 71 -6.81 3.70 -15.74
CA VAL A 71 -5.51 4.24 -15.29
C VAL A 71 -4.40 3.20 -15.43
N MET A 72 -4.68 1.92 -15.17
CA MET A 72 -3.71 0.84 -15.47
C MET A 72 -3.41 0.73 -16.97
N LYS A 73 -4.41 0.96 -17.82
CA LYS A 73 -4.25 0.93 -19.29
C LYS A 73 -3.41 2.08 -19.83
N LEU A 74 -3.50 3.27 -19.21
CA LEU A 74 -2.69 4.43 -19.58
C LEU A 74 -1.20 4.20 -19.28
N GLY A 75 -0.88 3.53 -18.17
CA GLY A 75 0.50 3.14 -17.85
C GLY A 75 1.11 2.09 -18.79
N CYS A 76 0.29 1.34 -19.53
CA CYS A 76 0.73 0.38 -20.55
C CYS A 76 0.74 0.96 -21.98
N GLN A 77 0.27 2.19 -22.19
CA GLN A 77 0.18 2.82 -23.50
C GLN A 77 1.08 4.06 -23.55
N GLY A 78 2.39 3.88 -23.72
CA GLY A 78 3.24 5.08 -23.87
C GLY A 78 4.74 4.88 -23.94
N LEU A 79 5.24 3.99 -24.79
CA LEU A 79 6.50 4.20 -25.52
C LEU A 79 6.26 3.74 -26.97
N LYS A 80 5.84 4.68 -27.81
CA LYS A 80 6.02 4.59 -29.27
C LYS A 80 7.35 5.23 -29.60
#